data_AF-A0A350LLD9-F1
#
_entry.id   AF-A0A350LLD9-F1
#
_cell.length_a   1.000
_cell.length_b   1.000
_cell.length_c   1.000
_cell.angle_alpha   90.00
_cell.angle_beta   90.00
_cell.angle_gamma   90.00
#
_symmetry.space_group_name_H-M   'P 1'
#
loop_
_entity.id
_entity.type
_entity.pdbx_description
1 polymer ?
#
loop_
_entity_poly.entity_id
_entity_poly.type
_entity_poly.pdbx_seq_one_letter_code
_entity_poly.pdbx_strand_id
1 'polypeptide(L)'
;MSQNFCHKCSAPLPSDARFCPECGAPIFKSARMSSAGTTLWLYALIPLLGFALTFAGLYFFDEDSPIIDGSYFLLTLILGLADRRYVRRLGYPDTHWFWAVFTPPIYLFLRIKRTTHNYLPLVLYIVLSAAIFTMSYQAFDYLLEKNSFI
;
A
#
# COMPACT_ATOMS: atom_id res chain seq x y z
N MET A 1 -19.96 29.44 -4.45
CA MET A 1 -19.82 28.53 -5.61
C MET A 1 -18.34 28.36 -5.90
N SER A 2 -17.76 27.18 -5.71
CA SER A 2 -16.35 26.91 -6.05
C SER A 2 -16.24 26.63 -7.55
N GLN A 3 -15.73 27.59 -8.33
CA GLN A 3 -15.41 27.37 -9.74
C GLN A 3 -14.11 26.57 -9.82
N ASN A 4 -14.15 25.44 -10.53
CA ASN A 4 -12.96 24.65 -10.84
C ASN A 4 -12.36 25.18 -12.15
N PHE A 5 -11.04 25.35 -12.21
CA PHE A 5 -10.34 25.75 -13.43
C PHE A 5 -9.55 24.59 -14.00
N CYS A 6 -9.36 24.57 -15.33
CA CYS A 6 -8.55 23.57 -16.00
C CYS A 6 -7.07 23.74 -15.64
N HIS A 7 -6.41 22.68 -15.19
CA HIS A 7 -4.98 22.68 -14.87
C HIS A 7 -4.06 22.95 -16.08
N LYS A 8 -4.56 22.74 -17.31
CA LYS A 8 -3.78 22.85 -18.55
C LYS A 8 -3.94 24.20 -19.24
N CYS A 9 -5.16 24.70 -19.33
CA CYS A 9 -5.49 25.93 -20.07
C CYS A 9 -6.11 27.03 -19.21
N SER A 10 -6.30 26.78 -17.91
CA SER A 10 -6.89 27.73 -16.97
C SER A 10 -8.34 28.14 -17.30
N ALA A 11 -9.00 27.46 -18.25
CA ALA A 11 -10.39 27.71 -18.59
C ALA A 11 -11.33 27.32 -17.43
N PRO A 12 -12.41 28.07 -17.19
CA PRO A 12 -13.41 27.72 -16.19
C PRO A 12 -14.10 26.40 -16.60
N LEU A 13 -14.21 25.49 -15.64
CA LEU A 13 -14.80 24.17 -15.86
C LEU A 13 -16.21 24.13 -15.25
N PRO A 14 -17.20 23.60 -15.99
CA PRO A 14 -18.51 23.34 -15.41
C PRO A 14 -18.38 22.26 -14.33
N SER A 15 -19.25 22.33 -13.31
CA SER A 15 -19.21 21.48 -12.12
C SER A 15 -19.19 19.98 -12.44
N ASP A 16 -19.66 19.58 -13.63
CA ASP A 16 -19.81 18.21 -14.10
C ASP A 16 -18.99 17.79 -15.33
N ALA A 17 -18.07 18.63 -15.80
CA ALA A 17 -17.22 18.26 -16.94
C ALA A 17 -16.27 17.09 -16.60
N ARG A 18 -16.26 16.07 -17.47
CA ARG A 18 -15.27 14.98 -17.49
C ARG A 18 -14.03 15.32 -18.34
N PHE A 19 -14.21 16.20 -19.31
CA PHE A 19 -13.16 16.70 -20.20
C PHE A 19 -13.30 18.21 -20.32
N CYS A 20 -12.17 18.90 -20.48
CA CYS A 20 -12.15 20.33 -20.72
C CYS A 20 -12.68 20.61 -22.12
N PRO A 21 -13.75 21.40 -22.27
CA PRO A 21 -14.32 21.71 -23.59
C PRO A 21 -13.35 22.53 -24.45
N GLU A 22 -12.47 23.33 -23.84
CA GLU A 22 -11.53 24.20 -24.55
C GLU A 22 -10.29 23.46 -25.07
N CYS A 23 -9.68 22.61 -24.25
CA CYS A 23 -8.38 21.99 -24.58
C CYS A 23 -8.42 20.47 -24.72
N GLY A 24 -9.59 19.84 -24.50
CA GLY A 24 -9.78 18.39 -24.54
C GLY A 24 -9.11 17.62 -23.38
N ALA A 25 -8.43 18.29 -22.45
CA ALA A 25 -7.75 17.63 -21.35
C ALA A 25 -8.75 16.94 -20.40
N PRO A 26 -8.48 15.71 -19.93
CA PRO A 26 -9.34 15.04 -18.97
C PRO A 26 -9.36 15.80 -17.63
N ILE A 27 -10.55 15.95 -17.05
CA ILE A 27 -10.75 16.57 -15.75
C ILE A 27 -11.02 15.46 -14.75
N PHE A 28 -10.00 15.11 -13.98
CA PHE A 28 -10.18 14.27 -12.82
C PHE A 28 -10.84 15.12 -11.74
N LYS A 29 -12.17 15.06 -11.65
CA LYS A 29 -12.87 15.60 -10.48
C LYS A 29 -12.22 15.00 -9.24
N SER A 30 -11.72 15.85 -8.35
CA SER A 30 -11.35 15.50 -6.98
C SER A 30 -12.62 15.23 -6.14
N ALA A 31 -13.52 14.40 -6.64
CA ALA A 31 -14.68 13.96 -5.89
C ALA A 31 -14.23 12.85 -4.93
N ARG A 32 -14.07 13.25 -3.67
CA ARG A 32 -13.76 12.41 -2.49
C ARG A 32 -12.35 11.84 -2.47
N MET A 33 -11.64 12.16 -1.40
CA MET A 33 -10.63 11.29 -0.80
C MET A 33 -11.19 9.85 -0.75
N SER A 34 -10.84 8.97 -1.68
CA SER A 34 -11.55 7.69 -1.80
C SER A 34 -10.76 6.64 -2.60
N SER A 35 -10.24 5.65 -1.89
CA SER A 35 -9.53 4.43 -2.34
C SER A 35 -8.06 4.52 -2.74
N ALA A 36 -7.61 5.47 -3.58
CA ALA A 36 -6.22 5.49 -4.06
C ALA A 36 -5.17 5.68 -2.94
N GLY A 37 -5.31 6.79 -2.21
CA GLY A 37 -4.47 7.13 -1.07
C GLY A 37 -4.67 6.13 0.06
N THR A 38 -5.92 5.74 0.33
CA THR A 38 -6.24 4.74 1.37
C THR A 38 -5.49 3.44 1.13
N THR A 39 -5.47 2.92 -0.10
CA THR A 39 -4.73 1.69 -0.41
C THR A 39 -3.21 1.89 -0.29
N LEU A 40 -2.64 3.07 -0.61
CA LEU A 40 -1.21 3.36 -0.35
C LEU A 40 -0.89 3.29 1.15
N TRP A 41 -1.72 3.92 1.97
CA TRP A 41 -1.53 3.95 3.41
C TRP A 41 -1.76 2.58 4.07
N LEU A 42 -2.72 1.80 3.56
CA LEU A 42 -2.89 0.41 3.98
C LEU A 42 -1.65 -0.41 3.65
N TYR A 43 -1.10 -0.27 2.44
CA TYR A 43 0.17 -0.89 2.06
C TYR A 43 1.31 -0.48 3.00
N ALA A 44 1.38 0.78 3.41
CA ALA A 44 2.43 1.27 4.31
C ALA A 44 2.36 0.62 5.70
N LEU A 45 1.16 0.29 6.17
CA LEU A 45 0.92 -0.33 7.48
C LEU A 45 0.92 -1.87 7.45
N ILE A 46 1.05 -2.49 6.28
CA ILE A 46 1.10 -3.95 6.13
C ILE A 46 2.14 -4.61 7.06
N PRO A 47 3.38 -4.12 7.20
CA PRO A 47 4.37 -4.75 8.09
C PRO A 47 3.89 -4.79 9.54
N LEU A 48 3.32 -3.68 10.02
CA LEU A 48 2.81 -3.56 11.37
C LEU A 48 1.58 -4.47 11.60
N LEU A 49 0.66 -4.51 10.63
CA LEU A 49 -0.52 -5.37 10.69
C LEU A 49 -0.15 -6.86 10.67
N GLY A 50 0.80 -7.25 9.81
CA GLY A 50 1.32 -8.62 9.77
C GLY A 50 1.94 -9.01 11.11
N PHE A 51 2.85 -8.18 11.62
CA PHE A 51 3.48 -8.42 12.93
C PHE A 51 2.46 -8.53 14.07
N ALA A 52 1.47 -7.64 14.12
CA ALA A 52 0.43 -7.69 15.14
C ALA A 52 -0.43 -8.95 15.05
N LEU A 53 -0.77 -9.40 13.84
CA LEU A 53 -1.50 -10.66 13.62
C LEU A 53 -0.66 -11.87 13.99
N THR A 54 0.64 -11.83 13.73
CA THR A 54 1.57 -12.87 14.16
C THR A 54 1.63 -12.97 15.67
N PHE A 55 1.83 -11.85 16.37
CA PHE A 55 1.83 -11.80 17.84
C PHE A 55 0.48 -12.21 18.45
N ALA A 56 -0.63 -11.76 17.87
CA ALA A 56 -1.96 -12.17 18.32
C ALA A 56 -2.19 -13.66 18.08
N GLY A 57 -1.81 -14.19 16.91
CA GLY A 57 -1.92 -15.60 16.57
C GLY A 57 -1.17 -16.49 17.55
N LEU A 58 0.06 -16.12 17.92
CA LEU A 58 0.85 -16.81 18.95
C LEU A 58 0.20 -16.77 20.34
N TYR A 59 -0.62 -15.75 20.63
CA TYR A 59 -1.31 -15.63 21.92
C TYR A 59 -2.56 -16.52 22.01
N PHE A 60 -3.21 -16.81 20.88
CA PHE A 60 -4.47 -17.55 20.83
C PHE A 60 -4.33 -18.99 20.31
N PHE A 61 -3.27 -19.32 19.57
CA PHE A 61 -3.06 -20.62 18.92
C PHE A 61 -1.68 -21.19 19.25
N ASP A 62 -1.58 -22.52 19.37
CA ASP A 62 -0.31 -23.24 19.57
C ASP A 62 0.69 -22.95 18.42
N GLU A 63 1.96 -22.93 18.80
CA GLU A 63 3.14 -22.35 18.13
C GLU A 63 3.40 -22.86 16.69
N ASP A 64 2.80 -23.98 16.29
CA ASP A 64 3.09 -24.70 15.04
C ASP A 64 2.12 -24.42 13.88
N SER A 65 1.22 -23.44 13.98
CA SER A 65 0.27 -23.20 12.88
C SER A 65 0.92 -22.44 11.70
N PRO A 66 1.02 -23.05 10.49
CA PRO A 66 1.53 -22.37 9.28
C PRO A 66 0.61 -21.22 8.81
N ILE A 67 -0.51 -21.02 9.50
CA ILE A 67 -1.50 -19.97 9.27
C ILE A 67 -0.93 -18.59 9.63
N ILE A 68 0.02 -18.53 10.57
CA ILE A 68 0.58 -17.29 11.09
C ILE A 68 1.46 -16.59 10.04
N ASP A 69 2.30 -17.33 9.32
CA ASP A 69 3.21 -16.78 8.30
C ASP A 69 2.48 -16.47 6.98
N GLY A 70 1.40 -17.22 6.68
CA GLY A 70 0.56 -16.97 5.50
C GLY A 70 -0.29 -15.70 5.57
N SER A 71 -0.55 -15.18 6.77
CA SER A 71 -1.44 -14.03 6.98
C SER A 71 -0.94 -12.75 6.29
N TYR A 72 0.38 -12.48 6.32
CA TYR A 72 1.01 -11.36 5.65
C TYR A 72 0.83 -11.42 4.12
N PHE A 73 1.07 -12.60 3.54
CA PHE A 73 0.90 -12.85 2.11
C PHE A 73 -0.56 -12.71 1.68
N LEU A 74 -1.49 -13.22 2.48
CA LEU A 74 -2.94 -13.10 2.22
C LEU A 74 -3.39 -11.64 2.25
N LEU A 75 -2.98 -10.86 3.26
CA LEU A 75 -3.30 -9.43 3.33
C LEU A 75 -2.74 -8.66 2.14
N THR A 76 -1.48 -8.91 1.77
CA THR A 76 -0.84 -8.25 0.63
C THR A 76 -1.51 -8.64 -0.68
N LEU A 77 -1.95 -9.90 -0.82
CA LEU A 77 -2.72 -10.38 -1.98
C LEU A 77 -4.09 -9.69 -2.08
N ILE A 78 -4.84 -9.62 -0.99
CA ILE A 78 -6.16 -8.96 -0.95
C ILE A 78 -6.02 -7.49 -1.32
N LEU A 79 -5.04 -6.79 -0.74
CA LEU A 79 -4.77 -5.39 -1.05
C LEU A 79 -4.29 -5.21 -2.50
N GLY A 80 -3.47 -6.11 -3.02
CA GLY A 80 -3.03 -6.09 -4.42
C GLY A 80 -4.18 -6.28 -5.41
N LEU A 81 -5.14 -7.17 -5.09
CA LEU A 81 -6.35 -7.36 -5.89
C LEU A 81 -7.28 -6.15 -5.83
N ALA A 82 -7.45 -5.55 -4.65
CA ALA A 82 -8.21 -4.31 -4.48
C ALA A 82 -7.57 -3.15 -5.26
N ASP A 83 -6.25 -3.00 -5.19
CA ASP A 83 -5.53 -1.95 -5.90
C ASP A 83 -5.54 -2.15 -7.41
N ARG A 84 -5.45 -3.41 -7.89
CA ARG A 84 -5.58 -3.74 -9.31
C ARG A 84 -6.89 -3.22 -9.90
N ARG A 85 -8.00 -3.36 -9.16
CA ARG A 85 -9.31 -2.81 -9.58
C ARG A 85 -9.30 -1.28 -9.64
N TYR A 86 -8.50 -0.62 -8.80
CA TYR A 86 -8.33 0.82 -8.82
C TYR A 86 -7.46 1.26 -10.00
N VAL A 87 -6.27 0.67 -10.18
CA VAL A 87 -5.32 1.02 -11.24
C VAL A 87 -5.90 0.79 -12.64
N ARG A 88 -6.65 -0.30 -12.85
CA ARG A 88 -7.34 -0.51 -14.13
C ARG A 88 -8.36 0.58 -14.45
N ARG A 89 -9.03 1.16 -13.44
CA ARG A 89 -9.98 2.27 -13.65
C ARG A 89 -9.29 3.56 -14.07
N LEU A 90 -8.01 3.72 -13.77
CA LEU A 90 -7.20 4.86 -14.22
C LEU A 90 -6.62 4.68 -15.64
N GLY A 91 -6.82 3.53 -16.28
CA GLY A 91 -6.34 3.27 -17.64
C GLY A 91 -4.86 2.90 -17.76
N TYR A 92 -4.17 2.61 -16.64
CA TYR A 92 -2.78 2.11 -16.69
C TYR A 92 -2.74 0.60 -16.96
N PRO A 93 -1.81 0.12 -17.81
CA PRO A 93 -1.65 -1.31 -18.09
C PRO A 93 -1.27 -2.07 -16.80
N ASP A 94 -1.92 -3.21 -16.56
CA ASP A 94 -1.79 -4.00 -15.32
C ASP A 94 -0.65 -5.03 -15.33
N THR A 95 0.36 -4.78 -16.16
CA THR A 95 1.51 -5.67 -16.34
C THR A 95 2.29 -5.74 -15.03
N HIS A 96 2.33 -6.94 -14.43
CA HIS A 96 3.11 -7.29 -13.22
C HIS A 96 2.46 -7.00 -11.86
N TRP A 97 1.13 -6.86 -11.75
CA TRP A 97 0.46 -6.66 -10.45
C TRP A 97 0.75 -7.76 -9.40
N PHE A 98 1.01 -9.00 -9.82
CA PHE A 98 1.31 -10.12 -8.92
C PHE A 98 2.64 -9.94 -8.18
N TRP A 99 3.59 -9.19 -8.76
CA TRP A 99 4.83 -8.84 -8.09
C TRP A 99 4.59 -7.90 -6.90
N ALA A 100 3.43 -7.26 -6.77
CA ALA A 100 3.07 -6.51 -5.57
C ALA A 100 3.06 -7.36 -4.29
N VAL A 101 2.87 -8.68 -4.43
CA VAL A 101 2.87 -9.63 -3.31
C VAL A 101 4.29 -9.98 -2.89
N PHE A 102 5.19 -10.17 -3.85
CA PHE A 102 6.57 -10.59 -3.60
C PHE A 102 7.53 -9.41 -3.38
N THR A 103 7.25 -8.28 -4.02
CA THR A 103 8.06 -7.07 -3.95
C THR A 103 7.20 -5.83 -3.65
N PRO A 104 6.53 -5.77 -2.47
CA PRO A 104 5.76 -4.60 -2.06
C PRO A 104 6.49 -3.25 -2.19
N PRO A 105 7.79 -3.10 -1.84
CA PRO A 105 8.46 -1.80 -1.95
C PRO A 105 8.65 -1.36 -3.42
N ILE A 106 8.99 -2.29 -4.32
CA ILE A 106 9.15 -2.00 -5.76
C ILE A 106 7.80 -1.60 -6.36
N TYR A 107 6.74 -2.34 -6.00
CA TYR A 107 5.40 -2.02 -6.45
C TYR A 107 4.91 -0.66 -5.97
N LEU A 108 5.09 -0.34 -4.68
CA LEU A 108 4.75 0.96 -4.11
C LEU A 108 5.49 2.10 -4.84
N PHE A 109 6.79 1.93 -5.10
CA PHE A 109 7.57 2.91 -5.85
C PHE A 109 7.00 3.19 -7.25
N LEU A 110 6.74 2.13 -8.03
CA LEU A 110 6.18 2.25 -9.39
C LEU A 110 4.78 2.89 -9.37
N ARG A 111 3.96 2.56 -8.36
CA ARG A 111 2.62 3.09 -8.19
C ARG A 111 2.64 4.59 -7.83
N ILE A 112 3.50 4.99 -6.91
CA ILE A 112 3.64 6.39 -6.46
C ILE A 112 4.11 7.27 -7.62
N LYS A 113 5.09 6.81 -8.40
CA LYS A 113 5.60 7.52 -9.59
C LYS A 113 4.51 7.80 -10.64
N ARG A 114 3.48 6.95 -10.73
CA ARG A 114 2.39 7.08 -11.72
C ARG A 114 1.18 7.86 -11.22
N THR A 115 0.97 7.96 -9.90
CA THR A 115 -0.31 8.44 -9.34
C THR A 115 -0.18 9.76 -8.58
N THR A 116 0.54 9.77 -7.45
CA THR A 116 0.49 10.89 -6.49
C THR A 116 1.83 11.58 -6.28
N HIS A 117 2.95 10.97 -6.69
CA HIS A 117 4.32 11.44 -6.40
C HIS A 117 4.62 11.68 -4.90
N ASN A 118 3.78 11.16 -4.00
CA ASN A 118 4.00 11.20 -2.56
C ASN A 118 4.70 9.91 -2.10
N TYR A 119 6.00 10.01 -1.82
CA TYR A 119 6.84 8.87 -1.40
C TYR A 119 6.71 8.50 0.08
N LEU A 120 5.97 9.27 0.88
CA LEU A 120 5.86 9.06 2.32
C LEU A 120 5.35 7.65 2.73
N PRO A 121 4.34 7.06 2.07
CA PRO A 121 3.91 5.69 2.35
C PRO A 121 4.98 4.63 2.07
N LEU A 122 5.83 4.85 1.07
CA LEU A 122 6.95 3.95 0.74
C LEU A 122 8.03 4.00 1.82
N VAL A 123 8.42 5.22 2.24
CA VAL A 123 9.40 5.40 3.31
C VAL A 123 8.90 4.75 4.60
N LEU A 124 7.63 4.97 4.95
CA LEU A 124 7.02 4.39 6.14
C LEU A 124 6.99 2.85 6.10
N TYR A 125 6.64 2.26 4.94
CA TYR A 125 6.73 0.80 4.74
C TYR A 125 8.15 0.27 5.02
N ILE A 126 9.17 0.90 4.44
CA ILE A 126 10.57 0.47 4.56
C ILE A 126 11.04 0.57 6.01
N VAL A 127 10.75 1.69 6.68
CA VAL A 127 11.14 1.92 8.08
C VAL A 127 10.47 0.91 9.00
N LEU A 128 9.17 0.67 8.85
CA LEU A 128 8.44 -0.31 9.66
C LEU A 128 8.94 -1.74 9.42
N SER A 129 9.17 -2.11 8.16
CA SER A 129 9.71 -3.44 7.82
C SER A 129 11.09 -3.65 8.42
N ALA A 130 11.98 -2.66 8.31
CA ALA A 130 13.32 -2.72 8.89
C ALA A 130 13.27 -2.81 10.43
N ALA A 131 12.44 -1.99 11.08
CA ALA A 131 12.27 -2.02 12.53
C ALA A 131 11.78 -3.39 13.02
N ILE A 132 10.75 -3.94 12.39
CA ILE A 132 10.21 -5.27 12.73
C ILE A 132 11.26 -6.37 12.53
N PHE A 133 12.00 -6.32 11.41
CA PHE A 133 13.08 -7.26 11.15
C PHE A 133 14.17 -7.19 12.23
N THR A 134 14.58 -5.98 12.63
CA THR A 134 15.59 -5.80 13.70
C THR A 134 15.11 -6.30 15.06
N MET A 135 13.84 -6.06 15.43
CA MET A 135 13.28 -6.55 16.70
C MET A 135 13.18 -8.08 16.72
N SER A 136 12.78 -8.68 15.59
CA SER A 136 12.68 -10.13 15.46
C SER A 136 14.04 -10.79 15.57
N TYR A 137 15.07 -10.19 14.96
CA TYR A 137 16.45 -10.67 15.04
C TYR A 137 17.00 -10.62 16.47
N GLN A 138 16.81 -9.50 17.17
CA GLN A 138 17.23 -9.35 18.57
C GLN A 138 16.54 -10.34 19.51
N ALA A 139 15.24 -10.58 19.31
CA ALA A 139 14.49 -11.56 20.10
C ALA A 139 15.02 -12.98 19.89
N PHE A 140 15.37 -13.33 18.65
CA PHE A 140 15.94 -14.64 18.32
C PHE A 140 17.34 -14.85 18.93
N ASP A 141 18.22 -13.85 18.84
CA ASP A 141 19.56 -13.91 19.44
C ASP A 141 19.49 -14.12 20.96
N TYR A 142 18.58 -13.43 21.65
CA TYR A 142 18.37 -13.59 23.09
C TYR A 142 17.91 -15.01 23.46
N LEU A 143 17.04 -15.62 22.66
CA LEU A 143 16.57 -16.99 22.88
C LEU A 143 17.66 -18.03 22.63
N LEU A 144 18.52 -17.82 21.62
CA LEU A 144 19.66 -18.69 21.36
C LEU A 144 20.68 -18.67 22.51
N GLU A 145 21.02 -17.49 23.02
CA GLU A 145 21.92 -17.36 24.17
C GLU A 145 21.36 -18.08 25.40
N LYS A 146 20.07 -17.88 25.71
CA LYS A 146 19.40 -18.52 26.84
C LYS A 146 19.33 -20.05 26.76
N ASN A 147 19.05 -20.62 25.58
CA ASN A 147 18.97 -22.09 25.41
C ASN A 147 20.33 -22.78 25.32
N SER A 148 21.43 -22.04 25.05
CA SER A 148 22.79 -22.60 25.05
C SER A 148 23.38 -22.88 26.45
N PHE A 149 22.70 -22.42 27.51
CA PHE A 149 23.08 -22.65 28.91
C PHE A 149 22.32 -23.81 29.58
N ILE A 150 21.54 -24.58 28.82
CA ILE A 150 20.82 -25.80 29.25
C ILE A 150 21.45 -27.00 28.52
#